data_AF-A0A533WJD6-F1
#
_entry.id   AF-A0A533WJD6-F1
#
_cell.length_a   1.000
_cell.length_b   1.000
_cell.length_c   1.000
_cell.angle_alpha   90.00
_cell.angle_beta   90.00
_cell.angle_gamma   90.00
#
_symmetry.space_group_name_H-M   'P 1'
#
loop_
_entity.id
_entity.type
_entity.pdbx_description
1 polymer ?
#
loop_
_entity_poly.entity_id
_entity_poly.type
_entity_poly.pdbx_seq_one_letter_code
_entity_poly.pdbx_strand_id
1 'polypeptide(L)'
;PWNIDALKDLVMRGPFEHPGANYVIRPDGVKIRLDFASDRKALADSLVSGYIVERHLMDGDVVLFNRQPSLHRMSVMAHFVRVLPFRTFRLHPSVCPPYNADFDGTGVRS
;
A
#
# COMPACT_ATOMS: atom_id res chain seq x y z
N PRO A 1 5.76 21.54 1.89
CA PRO A 1 4.95 20.79 0.90
C PRO A 1 5.85 20.11 -0.13
N TRP A 2 6.39 18.92 0.18
CA TRP A 2 7.37 18.22 -0.69
C TRP A 2 6.78 17.06 -1.49
N ASN A 3 5.56 16.61 -1.18
CA ASN A 3 4.94 15.43 -1.80
C ASN A 3 3.61 15.71 -2.52
N ILE A 4 3.13 16.95 -2.52
CA ILE A 4 1.81 17.27 -3.08
C ILE A 4 1.77 17.00 -4.58
N ASP A 5 2.79 17.40 -5.34
CA ASP A 5 2.83 17.19 -6.80
C ASP A 5 2.86 15.70 -7.14
N ALA A 6 3.67 14.92 -6.42
CA ALA A 6 3.70 13.47 -6.60
C ALA A 6 2.35 12.80 -6.24
N LEU A 7 1.67 13.26 -5.18
CA LEU A 7 0.35 12.75 -4.83
C LEU A 7 -0.73 13.12 -5.85
N LYS A 8 -0.65 14.32 -6.45
CA LYS A 8 -1.54 14.74 -7.54
C LYS A 8 -1.41 13.80 -8.74
N ASP A 9 -0.19 13.47 -9.14
CA ASP A 9 0.05 12.54 -10.24
C ASP A 9 -0.53 11.15 -9.96
N LEU A 10 -0.40 10.64 -8.72
CA LEU A 10 -0.96 9.35 -8.32
C LEU A 10 -2.50 9.36 -8.35
N VAL A 11 -3.13 10.44 -7.89
CA VAL A 11 -4.59 10.61 -7.93
C VAL A 11 -5.09 10.73 -9.37
N MET A 12 -4.34 11.41 -10.24
CA MET A 12 -4.63 11.54 -11.67
C MET A 12 -4.61 10.18 -12.37
N ARG A 13 -3.58 9.36 -12.14
CA ARG A 13 -3.50 7.98 -12.67
C ARG A 13 -4.66 7.12 -12.17
N GLY A 14 -5.09 7.32 -10.93
CA GLY A 14 -6.24 6.66 -10.33
C GLY A 14 -5.94 5.21 -9.91
N PRO A 15 -6.98 4.38 -9.73
CA PRO A 15 -6.85 3.09 -9.05
C PRO A 15 -6.43 1.93 -9.98
N PHE A 16 -6.59 2.09 -11.28
CA PHE A 16 -6.37 1.01 -12.26
C PHE A 16 -4.96 0.98 -12.86
N GLU A 17 -4.19 2.06 -12.69
CA GLU A 17 -2.83 2.18 -13.21
C GLU A 17 -1.83 2.25 -12.05
N HIS A 18 -0.83 1.37 -12.09
CA HIS A 18 0.23 1.34 -11.07
C HIS A 18 1.48 2.11 -11.55
N PRO A 19 2.07 3.00 -10.74
CA PRO A 19 1.64 3.41 -9.40
C PRO A 19 0.59 4.52 -9.45
N GLY A 20 -0.50 4.32 -8.71
CA GLY A 20 -1.62 5.25 -8.61
C GLY A 20 -2.20 5.32 -7.19
N ALA A 21 -3.48 5.66 -7.07
CA ALA A 21 -4.17 5.78 -5.79
C ALA A 21 -5.60 5.23 -5.83
N ASN A 22 -6.06 4.74 -4.67
CA ASN A 22 -7.40 4.16 -4.53
C ASN A 22 -8.39 5.11 -3.86
N TYR A 23 -7.92 5.87 -2.85
CA TYR A 23 -8.79 6.73 -2.05
C TYR A 23 -8.14 8.06 -1.73
N VAL A 24 -8.97 9.08 -1.56
CA VAL A 24 -8.60 10.39 -1.02
C VAL A 24 -9.52 10.68 0.16
N ILE A 25 -8.94 10.93 1.32
CA ILE A 25 -9.66 11.30 2.54
C ILE A 25 -9.48 12.80 2.71
N ARG A 26 -10.61 13.50 2.77
CA ARG A 26 -10.64 14.93 3.01
C ARG A 26 -10.46 15.24 4.50
N PRO A 27 -10.11 16.48 4.87
CA PRO A 27 -9.96 16.89 6.27
C PRO A 27 -11.25 16.75 7.10
N ASP A 28 -12.42 16.76 6.45
CA ASP A 28 -13.73 16.51 7.06
C ASP A 28 -13.98 15.02 7.38
N GLY A 29 -13.03 14.14 7.06
CA GLY A 29 -13.13 12.68 7.24
C GLY A 29 -13.85 11.95 6.11
N VAL A 30 -14.32 12.65 5.08
CA VAL A 30 -15.01 12.01 3.95
C VAL A 30 -13.99 11.29 3.07
N LYS A 31 -14.19 9.97 2.92
CA LYS A 31 -13.38 9.10 2.07
C LYS A 31 -13.98 9.01 0.67
N ILE A 32 -13.27 9.55 -0.30
CA ILE A 32 -13.63 9.54 -1.71
C ILE A 32 -12.93 8.36 -2.38
N ARG A 33 -13.71 7.51 -3.07
CA ARG A 33 -13.19 6.42 -3.89
C ARG A 33 -12.83 6.92 -5.28
N LEU A 34 -11.60 6.68 -5.72
CA LEU A 34 -11.17 7.12 -7.06
C LEU A 34 -11.79 6.28 -8.18
N ASP A 35 -12.29 5.08 -7.88
CA ASP A 35 -12.99 4.21 -8.85
C ASP A 35 -14.23 4.89 -9.48
N PHE A 36 -14.91 5.73 -8.71
CA PHE A 36 -16.17 6.38 -9.09
C PHE A 36 -16.02 7.89 -9.27
N ALA A 37 -14.79 8.42 -9.14
CA ALA A 37 -14.54 9.84 -9.31
C ALA A 37 -14.64 10.21 -10.80
N SER A 38 -15.71 10.89 -11.17
CA SER A 38 -15.95 11.36 -12.54
C SER A 38 -14.90 12.39 -12.99
N ASP A 39 -14.44 13.25 -12.07
CA ASP A 39 -13.39 14.24 -12.34
C ASP A 39 -12.22 14.10 -11.37
N ARG A 40 -11.27 13.23 -11.73
CA ARG A 40 -10.02 13.02 -11.00
C ARG A 40 -9.10 14.23 -11.03
N LYS A 41 -9.19 15.06 -12.08
CA LYS A 41 -8.33 16.23 -12.27
C LYS A 41 -8.73 17.35 -11.32
N ALA A 42 -10.03 17.66 -11.24
CA ALA A 42 -10.54 18.60 -10.25
C ALA A 42 -10.20 18.16 -8.82
N LEU A 43 -10.28 16.86 -8.52
CA LEU A 43 -9.91 16.33 -7.20
C LEU A 43 -8.41 16.49 -6.92
N ALA A 44 -7.55 16.20 -7.90
CA ALA A 44 -6.12 16.38 -7.77
C ALA A 44 -5.75 17.87 -7.55
N ASP A 45 -6.36 18.79 -8.29
CA ASP A 45 -6.12 20.22 -8.13
C ASP A 45 -6.59 20.76 -6.77
N SER A 46 -7.63 20.14 -6.19
CA SER A 46 -8.15 20.48 -4.86
C SER A 46 -7.28 19.97 -3.68
N LEU A 47 -6.28 19.13 -3.95
CA LEU A 47 -5.39 18.58 -2.91
C LEU A 47 -4.58 19.71 -2.25
N VAL A 48 -4.82 19.89 -0.96
CA VAL A 48 -4.09 20.80 -0.08
C VAL A 48 -3.65 20.08 1.21
N SER A 49 -2.85 20.75 2.04
CA SER A 49 -2.43 20.21 3.34
C SER A 49 -3.65 19.85 4.21
N GLY A 50 -3.69 18.63 4.74
CA GLY A 50 -4.79 18.09 5.54
C GLY A 50 -5.57 16.99 4.81
N TYR A 51 -5.38 16.85 3.51
CA TYR A 51 -5.87 15.69 2.75
C TYR A 51 -4.94 14.50 2.94
N ILE A 52 -5.50 13.31 2.96
CA ILE A 52 -4.76 12.04 3.04
C ILE A 52 -5.06 11.26 1.76
N VAL A 53 -4.02 10.76 1.09
CA VAL A 53 -4.15 9.96 -0.13
C VAL A 53 -3.71 8.53 0.16
N GLU A 54 -4.61 7.57 -0.05
CA GLU A 54 -4.28 6.15 0.00
C GLU A 54 -3.78 5.70 -1.37
N ARG A 55 -2.46 5.82 -1.57
CA ARG A 55 -1.77 5.38 -2.77
C ARG A 55 -1.51 3.87 -2.79
N HIS A 56 -1.16 3.34 -3.96
CA HIS A 56 -0.63 1.98 -4.07
C HIS A 56 0.73 1.85 -3.36
N LEU A 57 1.01 0.64 -2.89
CA LEU A 57 2.33 0.25 -2.39
C LEU A 57 3.37 0.43 -3.49
N MET A 58 4.50 1.06 -3.17
CA MET A 58 5.59 1.32 -4.10
C MET A 58 6.88 0.67 -3.61
N ASP A 59 7.84 0.53 -4.51
CA ASP A 59 9.17 0.04 -4.17
C ASP A 59 9.80 0.91 -3.07
N GLY A 60 10.33 0.25 -2.04
CA GLY A 60 10.95 0.92 -0.89
C GLY A 60 9.98 1.27 0.24
N ASP A 61 8.68 1.03 0.10
CA ASP A 61 7.75 1.14 1.23
C ASP A 61 8.10 0.10 2.31
N VAL A 62 8.06 0.51 3.57
CA VAL A 62 8.29 -0.40 4.70
C VAL A 62 6.98 -1.06 5.07
N VAL A 63 6.94 -2.40 5.02
CA VAL A 63 5.80 -3.21 5.42
C VAL A 63 6.17 -4.12 6.57
N LEU A 64 5.20 -4.38 7.43
CA LEU A 64 5.35 -5.25 8.58
C LEU A 64 4.68 -6.59 8.28
N PHE A 65 5.46 -7.67 8.25
CA PHE A 65 4.91 -9.01 8.07
C PHE A 65 4.85 -9.74 9.41
N ASN A 66 3.67 -10.28 9.74
CA ASN A 66 3.41 -11.12 10.90
C ASN A 66 2.82 -12.46 10.44
N ARG A 67 3.32 -13.58 10.98
CA ARG A 67 2.70 -14.89 10.79
C ARG A 67 2.10 -15.34 12.12
N GLN A 68 0.80 -15.65 12.14
CA GLN A 68 0.16 -16.28 13.30
C GLN A 68 0.34 -17.82 13.28
N PRO A 69 0.36 -18.48 14.44
CA PRO A 69 0.30 -17.91 15.80
C PRO A 69 1.66 -17.38 16.27
N SER A 70 1.69 -16.14 16.77
CA SER A 70 2.90 -15.44 17.16
C SER A 70 3.26 -15.74 18.62
N LEU A 71 4.07 -16.77 18.87
CA LEU A 71 4.50 -17.15 20.23
C LEU A 71 5.65 -16.28 20.78
N HIS A 72 6.36 -15.52 19.93
CA HIS A 72 7.51 -14.70 20.34
C HIS A 72 7.57 -13.34 19.65
N ARG A 73 8.21 -12.34 20.30
CA ARG A 73 8.35 -10.94 19.85
C ARG A 73 9.10 -10.76 18.51
N MET A 74 9.76 -11.82 18.03
CA MET A 74 10.48 -11.91 16.74
C MET A 74 9.60 -12.34 15.56
N SER A 75 8.31 -12.65 15.77
CA SER A 75 7.38 -13.07 14.70
C SER A 75 6.90 -11.92 13.80
N VAL A 76 7.37 -10.69 14.05
CA VAL A 76 7.02 -9.47 13.35
C VAL A 76 8.30 -8.81 12.84
N MET A 77 8.51 -8.78 11.52
CA MET A 77 9.68 -8.16 10.92
C MET A 77 9.30 -7.18 9.82
N ALA A 78 10.00 -6.05 9.79
CA ALA A 78 9.87 -5.03 8.77
C ALA A 78 10.62 -5.47 7.50
N HIS A 79 9.98 -5.33 6.35
CA HIS A 79 10.53 -5.64 5.03
C HIS A 79 10.34 -4.43 4.12
N PHE A 80 11.24 -4.27 3.16
CA PHE A 80 11.07 -3.30 2.08
C PHE A 80 10.28 -3.94 0.93
N VAL A 81 9.23 -3.25 0.50
CA VAL A 81 8.39 -3.69 -0.61
C VAL A 81 9.18 -3.61 -1.91
N ARG A 82 9.01 -4.65 -2.73
CA ARG A 82 9.34 -4.63 -4.15
C ARG A 82 8.12 -5.12 -4.92
N VAL A 83 7.49 -4.22 -5.66
CA VAL A 83 6.31 -4.49 -6.48
C VAL A 83 6.74 -5.35 -7.68
N LEU A 84 6.07 -6.48 -7.84
CA LEU A 84 6.28 -7.41 -8.95
C LEU A 84 4.95 -7.56 -9.71
N PRO A 85 4.99 -7.87 -11.02
CA PRO A 85 3.78 -7.98 -11.85
C PRO A 85 2.87 -9.17 -11.49
N PHE A 86 3.29 -10.03 -10.56
CA PHE A 86 2.56 -11.24 -10.15
C PHE A 86 1.81 -11.01 -8.84
N ARG A 87 0.67 -11.69 -8.66
CA ARG A 87 -0.23 -11.57 -7.50
C ARG A 87 0.23 -12.32 -6.23
N THR A 88 1.51 -12.66 -6.13
CA THR A 88 2.05 -13.43 -5.00
C THR A 88 3.05 -12.61 -4.21
N PHE A 89 2.93 -12.64 -2.87
CA PHE A 89 3.97 -12.13 -1.99
C PHE A 89 5.19 -13.05 -2.10
N ARG A 90 6.35 -12.47 -2.39
CA ARG A 90 7.63 -13.19 -2.43
C ARG A 90 8.49 -12.71 -1.27
N LEU A 91 8.89 -13.63 -0.41
CA LEU A 91 9.80 -13.40 0.70
C LEU A 91 11.11 -14.14 0.42
N HIS A 92 12.24 -13.58 0.86
CA HIS A 92 13.53 -14.23 0.65
C HIS A 92 13.62 -15.52 1.50
N PRO A 93 14.09 -16.66 0.95
CA PRO A 93 14.10 -17.95 1.65
C PRO A 93 14.92 -17.98 2.94
N SER A 94 15.92 -17.10 3.10
CA SER A 94 16.71 -17.01 4.34
C SER A 94 15.92 -16.46 5.53
N VAL A 95 14.72 -15.91 5.28
CA VAL A 95 13.80 -15.41 6.31
C VAL A 95 12.78 -16.49 6.71
N CYS A 96 12.84 -17.68 6.11
CA CYS A 96 11.97 -18.82 6.43
C CYS A 96 12.20 -19.44 7.83
N PRO A 97 13.42 -19.52 8.39
CA PRO A 97 13.62 -20.11 9.73
C PRO A 97 12.85 -19.41 10.87
N PRO A 98 12.78 -18.06 10.97
CA PRO A 98 11.96 -17.38 11.98
C PRO A 98 10.45 -17.39 11.68
N TYR A 99 10.04 -17.70 10.44
CA TYR A 99 8.63 -17.71 10.02
C TYR A 99 8.00 -19.11 9.95
N ASN A 100 8.73 -20.18 10.30
CA ASN A 100 8.24 -21.56 10.27
C ASN A 100 7.43 -21.87 8.99
N ALA A 101 8.00 -21.46 7.85
CA ALA A 101 7.31 -21.42 6.57
C ALA A 101 7.14 -22.82 5.96
N ASP A 102 6.11 -23.55 6.38
CA ASP A 102 5.53 -24.60 5.55
C ASP A 102 4.89 -23.96 4.32
N PHE A 103 5.31 -24.41 3.12
CA PHE A 103 4.81 -23.97 1.82
C PHE A 103 3.45 -24.60 1.46
N ASP A 104 2.65 -24.97 2.46
CA ASP A 104 1.34 -25.59 2.30
C ASP A 104 0.24 -24.53 2.45
N GLY A 105 -0.08 -23.85 1.35
CA GLY A 105 -1.42 -23.34 1.04
C GLY A 105 -2.11 -22.33 1.97
N THR A 106 -1.46 -21.78 2.99
CA THR A 106 -2.10 -20.87 3.95
C THR A 106 -1.89 -19.40 3.56
N GLY A 107 -2.96 -18.75 3.13
CA GLY A 107 -2.98 -17.36 2.69
C GLY A 107 -2.51 -16.40 3.78
N VAL A 108 -1.42 -15.69 3.52
CA VAL A 108 -0.98 -14.53 4.30
C VAL A 108 -2.08 -13.47 4.20
N ARG A 109 -2.70 -13.11 5.33
CA ARG A 109 -3.57 -11.93 5.42
C ARG A 109 -2.71 -10.71 5.74
N SER A 110 -2.73 -9.75 4.83
CA SER A 110 -2.24 -8.37 4.98
C SER A 110 -3.11 -7.56 5.92
#